data_AF-A0A1C3TP54-F1
#
_entry.id   AF-A0A1C3TP54-F1
#
_cell.length_a   1.000
_cell.length_b   1.000
_cell.length_c   1.000
_cell.angle_alpha   90.00
_cell.angle_beta   90.00
_cell.angle_gamma   90.00
#
_symmetry.space_group_name_H-M   'P 1'
#
loop_
_entity.id
_entity.type
_entity.pdbx_description
1 polymer ?
#
loop_
_entity_poly.entity_id
_entity_poly.type
_entity_poly.pdbx_seq_one_letter_code
_entity_poly.pdbx_strand_id
1 'polypeptide(L)'
;MLGYSLCERMPDDLVRQAFLNAWSASPVGAGVLFHSDRGSQYASGDFGKTLAAHGFVPSMSRKGNCWDNAVAESFFATLKNEEATGVYETRIAAHAAIATYIHGFYNPTRLHSALGYLSPNDYAKTLKQAA
;
A
#
# COMPACT_ATOMS: atom_id res chain seq x y z
N MET A 1 3.97 0.49 4.94
CA MET A 1 3.32 -0.33 3.90
C MET A 1 2.86 -1.63 4.54
N LEU A 2 1.55 -1.95 4.52
CA LEU A 2 1.02 -3.15 5.17
C LEU A 2 0.98 -4.38 4.23
N GLY A 3 0.74 -4.18 2.94
CA GLY A 3 0.73 -5.25 1.95
C GLY A 3 0.83 -4.70 0.54
N TYR A 4 1.41 -5.49 -0.36
CA TYR A 4 1.60 -5.19 -1.77
C TYR A 4 1.51 -6.48 -2.58
N SER A 5 1.36 -6.34 -3.90
CA SER A 5 1.44 -7.44 -4.86
C SER A 5 2.14 -6.93 -6.11
N LEU A 6 2.95 -7.77 -6.74
CA LEU A 6 3.75 -7.43 -7.92
C LEU A 6 3.41 -8.41 -9.05
N CYS A 7 3.20 -7.89 -10.25
CA CYS A 7 2.90 -8.68 -11.44
C CYS A 7 3.50 -8.00 -12.68
N GLU A 8 3.74 -8.78 -13.74
CA GLU A 8 4.28 -8.25 -15.01
C GLU A 8 3.29 -7.35 -15.75
N ARG A 9 2.00 -7.53 -15.47
CA ARG A 9 0.88 -6.78 -16.05
C ARG A 9 0.03 -6.23 -14.92
N MET A 10 -1.01 -5.50 -15.28
CA MET A 10 -1.99 -4.95 -14.35
C MET A 10 -3.30 -5.73 -14.42
N PRO A 11 -3.36 -7.00 -13.96
CA PRO A 11 -4.61 -7.75 -13.89
C PRO A 11 -5.50 -7.17 -12.80
N ASP A 12 -6.81 -7.36 -12.93
CA ASP A 12 -7.79 -6.91 -11.92
C ASP A 12 -7.53 -7.55 -10.55
N ASP A 13 -6.99 -8.77 -10.51
CA ASP A 13 -6.65 -9.48 -9.27
C ASP A 13 -5.52 -8.82 -8.46
N LEU A 14 -4.72 -7.94 -9.08
CA LEU A 14 -3.53 -7.37 -8.46
C LEU A 14 -3.87 -6.56 -7.19
N VAL A 15 -4.90 -5.72 -7.28
CA VAL A 15 -5.37 -4.91 -6.13
C VAL A 15 -6.01 -5.78 -5.06
N ARG A 16 -6.68 -6.87 -5.46
CA ARG A 16 -7.26 -7.85 -4.53
C ARG A 16 -6.17 -8.53 -3.71
N GLN A 17 -5.11 -9.01 -4.35
CA GLN A 17 -3.98 -9.65 -3.65
C GLN A 17 -3.26 -8.67 -2.72
N ALA A 18 -3.01 -7.43 -3.16
CA ALA A 18 -2.39 -6.41 -2.33
C ALA A 18 -3.22 -6.11 -1.06
N PHE A 19 -4.55 -6.00 -1.22
CA PHE A 19 -5.47 -5.85 -0.10
C PHE A 19 -5.45 -7.05 0.86
N LEU A 20 -5.54 -8.28 0.33
CA LEU A 20 -5.54 -9.49 1.16
C LEU A 20 -4.23 -9.66 1.93
N ASN A 21 -3.09 -9.32 1.32
CA ASN A 21 -1.80 -9.31 1.99
C ASN A 21 -1.78 -8.29 3.14
N ALA A 22 -2.31 -7.09 2.91
CA ALA A 22 -2.38 -6.04 3.93
C ALA A 22 -3.33 -6.43 5.09
N TRP A 23 -4.51 -6.95 4.78
CA TRP A 23 -5.50 -7.38 5.77
C TRP A 23 -4.98 -8.57 6.59
N SER A 24 -4.33 -9.54 5.96
CA SER A 24 -3.76 -10.70 6.66
C SER A 24 -2.63 -10.29 7.62
N ALA A 25 -1.81 -9.30 7.23
CA ALA A 25 -0.73 -8.78 8.07
C ALA A 25 -1.23 -7.90 9.23
N SER A 26 -2.39 -7.23 9.07
CA SER A 26 -2.98 -6.37 10.08
C SER A 26 -4.50 -6.35 9.98
N PRO A 27 -5.19 -7.38 10.52
CA PRO A 27 -6.64 -7.44 10.48
C PRO A 27 -7.27 -6.27 11.24
N VAL A 28 -8.37 -5.73 10.69
CA VAL A 28 -9.15 -4.65 11.30
C VAL A 28 -10.62 -5.02 11.32
N GLY A 29 -11.39 -4.35 12.19
CA GLY A 29 -12.83 -4.56 12.30
C GLY A 29 -13.63 -4.05 11.10
N ALA A 30 -14.92 -4.34 11.09
CA ALA A 30 -15.84 -3.85 10.06
C ALA A 30 -16.06 -2.33 10.15
N GLY A 31 -16.46 -1.72 9.04
CA GLY A 31 -16.72 -0.27 8.93
C GLY A 31 -15.49 0.56 8.56
N VAL A 32 -14.35 -0.08 8.30
CA VAL A 32 -13.12 0.62 7.86
C VAL A 32 -13.26 1.06 6.41
N LEU A 33 -12.86 2.30 6.14
CA LEU A 33 -12.86 2.84 4.78
C LEU A 33 -11.67 2.30 3.99
N PHE A 34 -11.93 1.76 2.80
CA PHE A 34 -10.90 1.53 1.78
C PHE A 34 -10.94 2.69 0.79
N HIS A 35 -9.96 3.59 0.84
CA HIS A 35 -9.87 4.72 -0.08
C HIS A 35 -8.92 4.42 -1.24
N SER A 36 -9.34 4.75 -2.47
CA SER A 36 -8.54 4.59 -3.70
C SER A 36 -8.83 5.70 -4.71
N ASP A 37 -8.02 5.78 -5.74
CA ASP A 37 -8.36 6.57 -6.92
C ASP A 37 -9.51 5.90 -7.72
N ARG A 38 -9.80 6.39 -8.93
CA ARG A 38 -10.87 5.86 -9.78
C ARG A 38 -10.38 4.81 -10.79
N GLY A 39 -9.26 4.13 -10.51
CA GLY A 39 -8.73 3.07 -11.36
C GLY A 39 -9.74 1.93 -11.57
N SER A 40 -9.77 1.36 -12.77
CA SER A 40 -10.74 0.32 -13.14
C SER A 40 -10.63 -0.94 -12.27
N GLN A 41 -9.42 -1.28 -11.80
CA GLN A 41 -9.18 -2.42 -10.92
C GLN A 41 -9.87 -2.22 -9.56
N TYR A 42 -9.82 -1.01 -9.00
CA TYR A 42 -10.51 -0.68 -7.74
C TYR A 42 -12.04 -0.61 -7.91
N ALA A 43 -12.52 -0.29 -9.11
CA ALA A 43 -13.95 -0.31 -9.45
C ALA A 43 -14.46 -1.68 -9.91
N SER A 44 -13.61 -2.71 -9.96
CA SER A 44 -13.99 -4.03 -10.39
C SER A 44 -14.98 -4.69 -9.41
N GLY A 45 -15.92 -5.46 -9.96
CA GLY A 45 -16.93 -6.14 -9.15
C GLY A 45 -16.33 -7.16 -8.17
N ASP A 46 -15.25 -7.85 -8.58
CA ASP A 46 -14.60 -8.85 -7.73
C ASP A 46 -13.83 -8.22 -6.57
N PHE A 47 -13.21 -7.05 -6.78
CA PHE A 47 -12.60 -6.31 -5.70
C PHE A 47 -13.67 -5.76 -4.73
N GLY A 48 -14.78 -5.21 -5.24
CA GLY A 48 -15.91 -4.78 -4.42
C GLY A 48 -16.48 -5.90 -3.54
N LYS A 49 -16.66 -7.11 -4.09
CA LYS A 49 -17.07 -8.30 -3.31
C LYS A 49 -16.06 -8.65 -2.22
N THR A 50 -14.77 -8.54 -2.53
CA THR A 50 -13.69 -8.82 -1.57
C THR A 50 -13.73 -7.84 -0.39
N LEU A 51 -13.88 -6.54 -0.66
CA LEU A 51 -14.00 -5.52 0.38
C LEU A 51 -15.24 -5.77 1.26
N ALA A 52 -16.38 -6.06 0.64
CA ALA A 52 -17.62 -6.34 1.37
C ALA A 52 -17.50 -7.58 2.28
N ALA A 53 -16.84 -8.65 1.79
CA ALA A 53 -16.60 -9.86 2.58
C ALA A 53 -15.74 -9.63 3.84
N HIS A 54 -14.91 -8.57 3.83
CA HIS A 54 -14.07 -8.19 4.98
C HIS A 54 -14.64 -6.98 5.75
N GLY A 55 -15.86 -6.54 5.43
CA GLY A 55 -16.52 -5.43 6.13
C GLY A 55 -15.95 -4.04 5.82
N PHE A 56 -15.24 -3.86 4.71
CA PHE A 56 -14.72 -2.56 4.30
C PHE A 56 -15.75 -1.76 3.49
N VAL A 57 -15.75 -0.44 3.69
CA VAL A 57 -16.57 0.50 2.93
C VAL A 57 -15.71 1.13 1.83
N PRO A 58 -16.00 0.90 0.54
CA PRO A 58 -15.23 1.50 -0.55
C PRO A 58 -15.45 3.01 -0.61
N SER A 59 -14.37 3.75 -0.81
CA SER A 59 -14.34 5.20 -1.00
C SER A 59 -13.40 5.52 -2.16
N MET A 60 -13.79 6.41 -3.07
CA MET A 60 -12.98 6.77 -4.24
C MET A 60 -12.81 8.27 -4.34
N SER A 61 -11.66 8.69 -4.86
CA SER A 61 -11.34 10.10 -5.08
C SER A 61 -12.37 10.80 -5.96
N ARG A 62 -12.57 12.10 -5.70
CA ARG A 62 -13.42 12.94 -6.55
C ARG A 62 -12.78 13.12 -7.93
N LYS A 63 -13.59 13.33 -8.96
CA LYS A 63 -13.08 13.60 -10.31
C LYS A 63 -12.24 14.88 -10.28
N GLY A 64 -10.98 14.80 -10.73
CA GLY A 64 -10.06 15.93 -10.78
C GLY A 64 -9.42 16.31 -9.44
N ASN A 65 -9.49 15.45 -8.42
CA ASN A 65 -8.86 15.71 -7.11
C ASN A 65 -7.63 14.82 -6.89
N CYS A 66 -6.43 15.36 -7.15
CA CYS A 66 -5.17 14.64 -6.94
C CYS A 66 -4.79 14.49 -5.45
N TRP A 67 -5.31 15.36 -4.58
CA TRP A 67 -4.95 15.37 -3.15
C TRP A 67 -5.37 14.08 -2.43
N ASP A 68 -6.47 13.48 -2.87
CA ASP A 68 -7.02 12.24 -2.32
C ASP A 68 -6.04 11.05 -2.50
N ASN A 69 -5.21 11.05 -3.56
CA ASN A 69 -4.23 10.01 -3.86
C ASN A 69 -2.80 10.35 -3.40
N ALA A 70 -2.59 11.57 -2.87
CA ALA A 70 -1.26 12.09 -2.58
C ALA A 70 -0.45 11.22 -1.60
N VAL A 71 -1.11 10.52 -0.67
CA VAL A 71 -0.44 9.62 0.28
C VAL A 71 0.18 8.42 -0.44
N ALA A 72 -0.55 7.81 -1.38
CA ALA A 72 -0.03 6.71 -2.18
C ALA A 72 1.08 7.20 -3.14
N GLU A 73 0.87 8.35 -3.77
CA GLU A 73 1.87 8.95 -4.67
C GLU A 73 3.17 9.31 -3.95
N SER A 74 3.10 9.78 -2.70
CA SER A 74 4.26 10.08 -1.87
C SER A 74 5.12 8.83 -1.61
N PHE A 75 4.50 7.68 -1.35
CA PHE A 75 5.23 6.41 -1.26
C PHE A 75 5.92 6.05 -2.57
N PHE A 76 5.21 6.11 -3.70
CA PHE A 76 5.79 5.75 -4.99
C PHE A 76 6.92 6.70 -5.42
N ALA A 77 6.79 8.00 -5.14
CA ALA A 77 7.85 8.97 -5.35
C ALA A 77 9.08 8.61 -4.51
N THR A 78 8.89 8.26 -3.25
CA THR A 78 9.96 7.84 -2.35
C THR A 78 10.66 6.58 -2.86
N LEU A 79 9.90 5.53 -3.19
CA LEU A 79 10.43 4.27 -3.70
C LEU A 79 11.27 4.47 -4.98
N LYS A 80 10.81 5.31 -5.90
CA LYS A 80 11.51 5.60 -7.17
C LYS A 80 12.79 6.41 -6.97
N ASN A 81 12.84 7.26 -5.94
CA ASN A 81 14.02 8.07 -5.65
C ASN A 81 15.07 7.34 -4.83
N GLU A 82 14.68 6.34 -4.03
CA GLU A 82 15.59 5.67 -3.11
C GLU A 82 16.02 4.27 -3.56
N GLU A 83 15.14 3.53 -4.25
CA GLU A 83 15.38 2.13 -4.63
C GLU A 83 15.31 1.94 -6.14
N ALA A 84 14.18 2.30 -6.76
CA ALA A 84 13.95 2.09 -8.19
C ALA A 84 14.56 3.21 -9.06
N THR A 85 15.82 3.56 -8.79
CA THR A 85 16.59 4.60 -9.49
C THR A 85 17.30 4.07 -10.74
N GLY A 86 17.53 2.76 -10.81
CA GLY A 86 18.25 2.08 -11.89
C GLY A 86 17.40 1.03 -12.61
N VAL A 87 18.06 0.31 -13.52
CA VAL A 87 17.44 -0.80 -14.26
C VAL A 87 17.72 -2.11 -13.53
N TYR A 88 16.68 -2.89 -13.30
CA TYR A 88 16.81 -4.26 -12.80
C TYR A 88 17.12 -5.23 -13.94
N GLU A 89 18.09 -6.13 -13.75
CA GLU A 89 18.46 -7.14 -14.74
C GLU A 89 17.32 -8.10 -15.07
N THR A 90 16.53 -8.45 -14.06
CA THR A 90 15.37 -9.33 -14.21
C THR A 90 14.21 -8.86 -13.34
N ARG A 91 12.99 -9.29 -13.67
CA ARG A 91 11.81 -9.02 -12.83
C ARG A 91 11.91 -9.67 -11.45
N ILE A 92 12.53 -10.85 -11.37
CA ILE A 92 12.77 -11.53 -10.10
C ILE A 92 13.68 -10.67 -9.21
N ALA A 93 14.75 -10.11 -9.79
CA ALA A 93 15.61 -9.17 -9.07
C ALA A 93 14.84 -7.92 -8.63
N ALA A 94 13.99 -7.35 -9.50
CA ALA A 94 13.15 -6.21 -9.13
C ALA A 94 12.19 -6.54 -7.96
N HIS A 95 11.53 -7.71 -7.99
CA HIS A 95 10.64 -8.15 -6.93
C HIS A 95 11.38 -8.31 -5.60
N ALA A 96 12.56 -8.95 -5.63
CA ALA A 96 13.39 -9.15 -4.45
C ALA A 96 13.93 -7.82 -3.89
N ALA A 97 14.33 -6.89 -4.76
CA ALA A 97 14.81 -5.57 -4.38
C ALA A 97 13.69 -4.73 -3.73
N ILE A 98 12.51 -4.68 -4.35
CA ILE A 98 11.33 -3.98 -3.78
C ILE A 98 10.93 -4.61 -2.43
N ALA A 99 10.92 -5.94 -2.32
CA ALA A 99 10.62 -6.61 -1.06
C ALA A 99 11.65 -6.29 0.04
N THR A 100 12.94 -6.36 -0.30
CA THR A 100 14.05 -5.98 0.60
C THR A 100 13.94 -4.53 1.04
N TYR A 101 13.65 -3.63 0.11
CA TYR A 101 13.44 -2.22 0.42
C TYR A 101 12.26 -2.04 1.38
N ILE A 102 11.10 -2.63 1.11
CA ILE A 102 9.91 -2.48 1.95
C ILE A 102 10.13 -3.04 3.36
N HIS A 103 10.60 -4.28 3.46
CA HIS A 103 10.67 -5.01 4.73
C HIS A 103 11.97 -4.80 5.49
N GLY A 104 13.09 -4.59 4.79
CA GLY A 104 14.42 -4.42 5.36
C GLY A 104 14.79 -2.97 5.65
N PHE A 105 14.17 -1.99 4.98
CA PHE A 105 14.52 -0.58 5.15
C PHE A 105 13.31 0.34 5.41
N TYR A 106 12.36 0.43 4.46
CA TYR A 106 11.26 1.38 4.51
C TYR A 106 10.41 1.25 5.77
N ASN A 107 9.88 0.06 6.06
CA ASN A 107 9.05 -0.16 7.24
C ASN A 107 9.83 -0.11 8.57
N PRO A 108 11.00 -0.77 8.73
CA PRO A 108 11.68 -0.84 10.02
C PRO A 108 12.57 0.37 10.36
N THR A 109 13.08 1.10 9.37
CA THR A 109 14.23 2.01 9.59
C THR A 109 14.03 3.40 9.00
N ARG A 110 13.36 3.52 7.84
CA ARG A 110 13.25 4.80 7.13
C ARG A 110 12.44 5.80 7.93
N LEU A 111 13.02 6.95 8.26
CA LEU A 111 12.35 7.98 9.06
C LEU A 111 11.41 8.83 8.21
N HIS A 112 10.26 9.18 8.76
CA HIS A 112 9.29 10.08 8.12
C HIS A 112 9.05 11.31 8.98
N SER A 113 9.25 12.51 8.42
CA SER A 113 9.00 13.78 9.12
C SER A 113 7.55 13.92 9.60
N ALA A 114 6.59 13.46 8.79
CA ALA A 114 5.16 13.42 9.15
C ALA A 114 4.84 12.47 10.32
N LEU A 115 5.74 11.53 10.64
CA LEU A 115 5.61 10.59 11.77
C LEU A 115 6.48 10.99 12.96
N GLY A 116 6.93 12.25 13.03
CA GLY A 116 7.82 12.71 14.10
C GLY A 116 9.23 12.12 13.99
N TYR A 117 9.70 11.87 12.77
CA TYR A 117 10.98 11.19 12.50
C TYR A 117 11.06 9.78 13.09
N LEU A 118 9.94 9.06 13.10
CA LEU A 118 9.90 7.62 13.39
C LEU A 118 9.82 6.80 12.10
N SER A 119 10.26 5.55 12.17
CA SER A 119 9.97 4.56 11.14
C SER A 119 8.48 4.20 11.14
N PRO A 120 7.91 3.73 10.02
CA PRO A 120 6.51 3.26 10.00
C PRO A 120 6.21 2.21 11.07
N ASN A 121 7.14 1.27 11.30
CA ASN A 121 6.97 0.24 12.32
C ASN A 121 7.02 0.81 13.74
N ASP A 122 7.93 1.74 14.03
CA ASP A 122 8.02 2.34 15.36
C ASP A 122 6.84 3.25 15.66
N TYR A 123 6.40 4.04 14.69
CA TYR A 123 5.17 4.80 14.79
C TYR A 123 3.95 3.89 15.04
N ALA A 124 3.84 2.77 14.33
CA ALA A 124 2.75 1.82 14.56
C ALA A 124 2.76 1.21 15.97
N LYS A 125 3.94 1.00 16.58
CA LYS A 125 4.05 0.53 17.97
C LYS A 125 3.50 1.56 18.97
N THR A 126 3.72 2.85 18.74
CA THR A 126 3.20 3.90 19.65
C THR A 126 1.67 3.96 19.62
N LEU A 127 1.05 3.75 18.45
CA LEU A 127 -0.42 3.69 18.34
C LEU A 127 -1.01 2.49 19.09
N LYS A 128 -0.35 1.32 19.05
CA LYS A 128 -0.80 0.12 19.77
C LYS A 128 -0.67 0.24 21.29
N GLN A 129 0.25 1.06 21.78
CA GLN A 129 0.42 1.32 23.22
C GLN A 129 -0.63 2.30 23.75
N ALA A 130 -1.22 3.11 22.88
CA ALA A 130 -2.22 4.12 23.24
C ALA A 130 -3.67 3.62 23.11
N ALA A 131 -3.89 2.42 22.55
CA ALA A 131 -5.19 1.79 22.32
C ALA A 131 -5.45 0.69 23.37
#